data_AF-A0A482VVH5-F1
#
_entry.id   AF-A0A482VVH5-F1
#
_cell.length_a   1.000
_cell.length_b   1.000
_cell.length_c   1.000
_cell.angle_alpha   90.00
_cell.angle_beta   90.00
_cell.angle_gamma   90.00
#
_symmetry.space_group_name_H-M   'P 1'
#
loop_
_entity.id
_entity.type
_entity.pdbx_description
1 polymer ?
#
loop_
_entity_poly.entity_id
_entity_poly.type
_entity_poly.pdbx_seq_one_letter_code
_entity_poly.pdbx_strand_id
1 'polypeptide(L)' 'MADKVSKVVKPQLRGLLHNQIRMNLIVAGVMCFAAAVAQKVFVNDNRKKVYGEFYKNYDIEKEFDRMRNKGLFDSCEPDD' A
#
# COMPACT_ATOMS: atom_id res chain seq x y z
N MET A 1 -52.70 12.42 -31.01
CA MET A 1 -51.35 12.13 -30.49
C MET A 1 -51.03 13.17 -29.41
N ALA A 2 -51.59 13.02 -28.21
CA ALA A 2 -51.27 13.89 -27.08
C ALA A 2 -50.44 13.04 -26.11
N ASP A 3 -49.20 13.46 -25.94
CA ASP A 3 -48.14 12.77 -25.22
C ASP A 3 -48.54 12.51 -23.76
N LYS A 4 -48.26 11.32 -23.23
CA LYS A 4 -48.59 10.97 -21.84
C LYS A 4 -47.66 11.77 -20.92
N VAL A 5 -48.14 12.91 -20.41
CA VAL A 5 -47.43 13.67 -19.36
C VAL A 5 -47.23 12.75 -18.15
N SER A 6 -45.99 12.34 -17.91
CA SER A 6 -45.64 11.46 -16.79
C SER A 6 -45.79 12.23 -15.47
N LYS A 7 -46.60 11.70 -14.55
CA LYS A 7 -46.68 12.24 -13.19
C LYS A 7 -45.43 11.82 -12.42
N VAL A 8 -44.60 12.80 -12.05
CA VAL A 8 -43.43 12.59 -11.20
C VAL A 8 -43.88 12.15 -9.80
N VAL A 9 -43.38 11.02 -9.33
CA VAL A 9 -43.63 10.51 -7.98
C VAL A 9 -42.90 11.39 -6.96
N LYS A 10 -43.55 11.69 -5.83
CA LYS A 10 -42.99 12.56 -4.79
C LYS A 10 -41.67 11.97 -4.27
N PRO A 11 -40.55 12.70 -4.36
CA PRO A 11 -39.25 12.21 -3.90
C PRO A 11 -39.20 12.17 -2.36
N GLN A 12 -38.17 11.51 -1.81
CA GLN A 12 -37.93 11.52 -0.38
C GLN A 12 -37.55 12.94 0.08
N LEU A 13 -38.32 13.52 1.01
CA LEU A 13 -38.12 14.90 1.49
C LEU A 13 -37.57 14.98 2.92
N ARG A 14 -37.39 13.85 3.60
CA ARG A 14 -36.90 13.78 4.99
C ARG A 14 -35.82 12.72 5.15
N GLY A 15 -34.91 12.94 6.10
CA GLY A 15 -33.85 11.98 6.44
C GLY A 15 -32.73 11.86 5.41
N LEU A 16 -32.66 12.80 4.44
CA LEU A 16 -31.64 12.80 3.38
C LEU A 16 -30.21 12.82 3.95
N LEU A 17 -29.96 13.69 4.94
CA LEU A 17 -28.66 13.80 5.60
C LEU A 17 -28.24 12.50 6.29
N HIS A 18 -29.15 11.89 7.05
CA HIS A 18 -28.87 10.63 7.75
C HIS A 18 -28.55 9.49 6.76
N ASN A 19 -29.29 9.42 5.65
CA ASN A 19 -29.01 8.44 4.61
C ASN A 19 -27.64 8.67 3.95
N GLN A 20 -27.29 9.93 3.69
CA GLN A 20 -25.99 10.27 3.11
C GLN A 20 -24.82 9.97 4.05
N ILE A 21 -24.95 10.28 5.35
CA ILE A 21 -23.94 9.94 6.35
C ILE A 21 -23.73 8.42 6.43
N ARG A 22 -24.82 7.64 6.44
CA ARG A 22 -24.73 6.18 6.45
C ARG A 22 -23.95 5.65 5.25
N MET A 23 -24.26 6.13 4.05
CA MET A 23 -23.56 5.68 2.84
C MET A 23 -22.09 6.11 2.84
N ASN A 24 -21.80 7.34 3.23
CA ASN A 24 -20.43 7.84 3.31
C ASN A 24 -19.59 7.07 4.34
N LEU A 25 -20.17 6.67 5.47
CA LEU A 25 -19.47 5.85 6.46
C LEU A 25 -19.09 4.47 5.92
N ILE A 26 -19.99 3.83 5.17
CA ILE A 26 -19.72 2.53 4.54
C ILE A 26 -18.60 2.68 3.51
N VAL A 27 -18.71 3.69 2.62
CA VAL A 27 -17.70 3.96 1.59
C VAL A 27 -16.34 4.27 2.22
N ALA A 28 -16.30 5.10 3.27
CA ALA A 28 -15.08 5.43 3.98
C ALA A 28 -14.45 4.18 4.62
N GLY A 29 -15.26 3.33 5.28
CA GLY A 29 -14.78 2.09 5.88
C GLY A 29 -14.15 1.15 4.85
N VAL A 30 -14.80 0.96 3.70
CA VAL A 30 -14.28 0.14 2.60
C VAL A 30 -12.99 0.74 2.03
N MET A 31 -12.95 2.06 1.82
CA MET A 31 -11.78 2.73 1.27
C MET A 31 -10.57 2.64 2.21
N CYS A 32 -10.76 2.84 3.51
CA CYS A 32 -9.73 2.69 4.51
C CYS A 32 -9.18 1.26 4.54
N PHE A 33 -10.06 0.25 4.49
CA PHE A 33 -9.64 -1.15 4.48
C PHE A 33 -8.86 -1.48 3.20
N ALA A 34 -9.34 -1.04 2.04
CA ALA A 34 -8.66 -1.24 0.76
C ALA A 34 -7.26 -0.60 0.77
N ALA A 35 -7.13 0.62 1.27
CA ALA A 35 -5.85 1.31 1.39
C ALA A 35 -4.88 0.57 2.33
N ALA A 36 -5.36 0.06 3.47
CA ALA A 36 -4.55 -0.71 4.41
C ALA A 36 -4.03 -2.02 3.80
N VAL A 37 -4.90 -2.74 3.08
CA VAL A 37 -4.51 -3.98 2.38
C VAL A 37 -3.49 -3.67 1.27
N ALA A 38 -3.73 -2.62 0.48
CA ALA A 38 -2.79 -2.21 -0.56
C ALA A 38 -1.41 -1.88 0.01
N GLN A 39 -1.34 -1.11 1.10
CA GLN A 39 -0.06 -0.81 1.76
C GLN A 39 0.63 -2.06 2.29
N LYS A 40 -0.12 -2.98 2.90
CA LYS A 40 0.45 -4.24 3.40
C LYS A 40 1.08 -5.05 2.27
N VAL A 41 0.33 -5.30 1.20
CA VAL A 41 0.76 -6.20 0.11
C VAL A 41 1.87 -5.56 -0.72
N PHE A 42 1.68 -4.32 -1.18
CA PHE A 42 2.61 -3.70 -2.12
C PHE A 42 3.87 -3.15 -1.46
N VAL A 43 3.77 -2.69 -0.21
CA VAL A 43 4.92 -2.06 0.47
C VAL A 43 5.52 -3.01 1.49
N ASN A 44 4.74 -3.45 2.48
CA ASN A 44 5.31 -4.16 3.62
C ASN A 44 5.80 -5.56 3.24
N ASP A 45 4.97 -6.33 2.55
CA ASP A 45 5.32 -7.70 2.17
C ASP A 45 6.45 -7.71 1.12
N ASN A 46 6.45 -6.76 0.18
CA ASN A 46 7.55 -6.60 -0.75
C ASN A 46 8.88 -6.26 -0.04
N ARG A 47 8.88 -5.32 0.91
CA ARG A 47 10.09 -5.00 1.70
C ARG A 47 10.60 -6.23 2.44
N LYS A 48 9.72 -6.93 3.17
CA LYS A 48 10.09 -8.16 3.89
C LYS A 48 10.68 -9.22 2.97
N LYS A 49 10.10 -9.38 1.78
CA LYS A 49 10.60 -10.30 0.75
C LYS A 49 12.01 -9.92 0.29
N VAL A 50 12.24 -8.65 -0.06
CA VAL A 50 13.57 -8.18 -0.51
C VAL A 50 14.63 -8.39 0.56
N TYR A 51 14.36 -8.04 1.83
CA TYR A 51 15.30 -8.31 2.91
C TYR A 51 15.53 -9.81 3.12
N GLY A 52 14.46 -10.60 3.09
CA GLY A 52 14.56 -12.06 3.21
C GLY A 52 15.37 -12.69 2.09
N GLU A 53 15.20 -12.24 0.85
CA GLU A 53 15.95 -12.70 -0.31
C GLU A 53 17.42 -12.30 -0.24
N PHE A 54 17.72 -11.07 0.20
CA PHE A 54 19.08 -10.61 0.40
C PHE A 54 19.84 -11.50 1.38
N TYR A 55 19.30 -11.71 2.59
CA TYR A 55 19.97 -12.49 3.63
C TYR A 55 19.96 -14.00 3.41
N LYS A 56 19.13 -14.52 2.49
CA LYS A 56 19.03 -15.97 2.24
C LYS A 56 20.36 -16.60 1.82
N ASN A 57 21.13 -15.89 1.01
CA ASN A 57 22.42 -16.36 0.48
C ASN A 57 23.54 -15.34 0.75
N TYR A 58 23.35 -14.45 1.73
CA TYR A 58 24.34 -13.41 2.04
C TYR A 58 25.52 -14.03 2.78
N ASP A 59 26.71 -13.93 2.19
CA ASP A 59 27.97 -14.29 2.80
C ASP A 59 28.69 -13.02 3.25
N ILE A 60 28.84 -12.87 4.56
CA ILE A 60 29.39 -11.68 5.20
C ILE A 60 30.87 -11.54 4.87
N GLU A 61 31.63 -12.65 4.89
CA GLU A 61 33.08 -12.63 4.68
C GLU A 61 33.40 -12.23 3.25
N LYS A 62 32.71 -12.84 2.27
CA LYS A 62 32.88 -12.49 0.86
C LYS A 62 32.59 -11.02 0.56
N GLU A 63 31.54 -10.46 1.16
CA GLU A 63 31.17 -9.05 0.95
C GLU A 63 32.09 -8.10 1.71
N PHE A 64 32.57 -8.51 2.88
CA PHE A 64 33.61 -7.80 3.63
C PHE A 64 34.91 -7.73 2.80
N ASP A 65 35.41 -8.86 2.29
CA ASP A 65 36.63 -8.90 1.48
C ASP A 65 36.47 -8.05 0.20
N ARG A 66 35.28 -8.07 -0.41
CA ARG A 66 34.97 -7.19 -1.55
C ARG A 66 35.06 -5.71 -1.19
N MET A 67 34.64 -5.32 0.01
CA MET A 67 34.73 -3.92 0.47
C MET A 67 36.15 -3.54 0.91
N ARG A 68 36.84 -4.46 1.60
CA ARG A 68 38.23 -4.34 2.03
C ARG A 68 39.17 -4.15 0.84
N ASN A 69 39.03 -4.96 -0.20
CA ASN A 69 39.85 -4.88 -1.41
C ASN A 69 39.57 -3.64 -2.26
N LYS A 70 38.44 -2.95 -2.02
CA LYS A 70 38.16 -1.64 -2.62
C LYS A 70 38.75 -0.48 -1.81
N GLY A 71 39.43 -0.75 -0.70
CA GLY A 71 40.06 0.25 0.15
C GLY A 71 39.07 1.16 0.88
N LEU A 72 37.85 0.67 1.18
CA LEU A 72 36.86 1.47 1.93
C LEU A 72 37.13 1.52 3.44
N PHE A 73 37.93 0.60 3.97
CA PHE A 73 38.18 0.51 5.40
C PHE A 73 39.51 1.16 5.77
N ASP A 74 39.48 2.07 6.74
CA ASP A 74 40.70 2.62 7.36
C ASP A 74 41.34 1.63 8.34
N SER A 75 40.57 0.69 8.87
CA SER A 75 41.02 -0.28 9.87
C SER A 75 41.62 -1.56 9.28
N CYS A 76 41.40 -1.84 8.00
CA CYS A 76 41.80 -3.08 7.34
C CYS A 76 42.29 -2.78 5.93
N GLU A 77 43.57 -3.04 5.68
CA GLU A 77 44.19 -2.87 4.36
C GLU A 77 43.69 -3.95 3.38
N PRO A 78 43.61 -3.68 2.07
CA PRO A 78 43.31 -4.69 1.05
C PRO A 78 44.15 -5.96 1.22
N ASP A 79 43.60 -7.13 0.95
CA ASP A 79 44.46 -8.32 0.77
C ASP A 79 45.20 -8.15 -0.57
N ASP A 80 46.54 -8.15 -0.49
CA ASP A 80 47.48 -7.95 -1.62
C ASP A 80 47.19 -8.87 -2.84
#